data_AF-A0A7W1HM17-F1
#
_entry.id   AF-A0A7W1HM17-F1
#
_cell.length_a   1.000
_cell.length_b   1.000
_cell.length_c   1.000
_cell.angle_alpha   90.00
_cell.angle_beta   90.00
_cell.angle_gamma   90.00
#
_symmetry.space_group_name_H-M   'P 1'
#
loop_
_entity.id
_entity.type
_entity.pdbx_description
1 polymer ?
#
loop_
_entity_poly.entity_id
_entity_poly.type
_entity_poly.pdbx_seq_one_letter_code
_entity_poly.pdbx_strand_id
1 'polypeptide(L)'
;MQKPLILKRSPGAVRDAILETLRERPEGETIANIKDAVEEALGPTPASSIRSYLRLNTPSVFRRTDRGRYALAETARIREEEQGALPLAALANGHRRAPRFATARLGHATLVEADCFAWLETREAESIQAIVTDPPYGLVEYSDHEQAKLRAGKGGVWRIPPSFDGHTRSPLPRFTVLSPADINALEFFFHRWARAILRVLVPGANVLIASNPLLSYVVAGAVVR
;
A
#
# COMPACT_ATOMS: atom_id res chain seq x y z
N MET A 1 12.24 20.23 36.84
CA MET A 1 12.81 19.43 35.75
C MET A 1 11.67 18.97 34.84
N GLN A 2 11.49 19.61 33.69
CA GLN A 2 10.53 19.15 32.68
C GLN A 2 11.10 17.91 31.98
N LYS A 3 10.33 16.82 32.02
CA LYS A 3 10.61 15.58 31.30
C LYS A 3 10.39 15.85 29.81
N PRO A 4 11.36 15.63 28.91
CA PRO A 4 11.15 15.87 27.49
C PRO A 4 10.02 14.97 27.00
N LEU A 5 9.03 15.58 26.34
CA LEU A 5 7.93 14.90 25.66
C LEU A 5 8.53 14.02 24.57
N ILE A 6 8.58 12.70 24.82
CA ILE A 6 8.94 11.73 23.79
C ILE A 6 7.80 11.73 22.78
N LEU A 7 8.00 12.45 21.66
CA LEU A 7 7.11 12.41 20.51
C LEU A 7 7.05 10.94 20.04
N LYS A 8 5.91 10.29 20.28
CA LYS A 8 5.72 8.88 19.96
C LYS A 8 5.73 8.75 18.44
N ARG A 9 6.82 8.23 17.88
CA ARG A 9 7.01 8.10 16.43
C ARG A 9 5.94 7.19 15.83
N SER A 10 5.35 7.62 14.72
CA SER A 10 4.47 6.79 13.90
C SER A 10 5.23 5.52 13.47
N PRO A 11 4.65 4.31 13.63
CA PRO A 11 5.23 3.10 13.06
C PRO A 11 5.50 3.30 11.56
N GLY A 12 6.72 3.05 11.10
CA GLY A 12 7.09 3.20 9.69
C GLY A 12 7.73 4.54 9.28
N ALA A 13 7.73 5.57 10.13
CA ALA A 13 8.27 6.88 9.78
C ALA A 13 9.73 6.83 9.26
N VAL A 14 10.58 6.01 9.91
CA VAL A 14 11.99 5.85 9.50
C VAL A 14 12.13 5.25 8.10
N ARG A 15 11.24 4.32 7.71
CA ARG A 15 11.23 3.78 6.34
C ARG A 15 10.88 4.89 5.36
N ASP A 16 9.81 5.61 5.63
CA ASP A 16 9.26 6.60 4.70
C ASP A 16 10.29 7.71 4.45
N ALA A 17 11.01 8.16 5.50
CA ALA A 17 12.11 9.10 5.36
C ALA A 17 13.30 8.55 4.56
N ILE A 18 13.63 7.26 4.70
CA ILE A 18 14.70 6.62 3.90
C ILE A 18 14.30 6.56 2.42
N LEU A 19 13.05 6.18 2.12
CA LEU A 19 12.54 6.11 0.74
C LEU A 19 12.52 7.48 0.09
N GLU A 20 12.00 8.50 0.78
CA GLU A 20 11.96 9.88 0.30
C GLU A 20 13.37 10.42 0.01
N THR A 21 14.30 10.23 0.95
CA THR A 21 15.70 10.66 0.78
C THR A 21 16.37 10.04 -0.46
N LEU A 22 16.07 8.78 -0.75
CA LEU A 22 16.67 8.06 -1.88
C LEU A 22 15.92 8.26 -3.20
N ARG A 23 14.69 8.77 -3.15
CA ARG A 23 13.91 9.18 -4.31
C ARG A 23 14.52 10.40 -4.98
N GLU A 24 14.94 11.38 -4.18
CA GLU A 24 15.62 12.58 -4.66
C GLU A 24 17.06 12.31 -5.15
N ARG A 25 17.62 11.12 -4.87
CA ARG A 25 19.04 10.79 -5.10
C ARG A 25 19.19 9.49 -5.91
N PRO A 26 18.97 9.53 -7.23
CA PRO A 26 18.85 8.32 -8.03
C PRO A 26 20.14 7.49 -8.17
N GLU A 27 21.30 8.11 -8.01
CA GLU A 27 22.61 7.42 -8.01
C GLU A 27 22.93 6.74 -6.67
N GLY A 28 22.10 6.97 -5.65
CA GLY A 28 22.27 6.45 -4.32
C GLY A 28 23.15 7.30 -3.42
N GLU A 29 23.03 7.05 -2.13
CA GLU A 29 23.60 7.92 -1.10
C GLU A 29 24.31 7.12 -0.01
N THR A 30 25.25 7.76 0.70
CA THR A 30 25.99 7.13 1.80
C THR A 30 25.10 6.89 3.01
N ILE A 31 25.38 5.85 3.80
CA ILE A 31 24.68 5.60 5.07
C ILE A 31 24.71 6.83 6.00
N ALA A 32 25.80 7.60 6.01
CA ALA A 32 25.92 8.80 6.84
C ALA A 32 24.92 9.87 6.41
N ASN A 33 24.89 10.21 5.12
CA ASN A 33 23.98 11.22 4.58
C ASN A 33 22.51 10.77 4.61
N ILE A 34 22.23 9.46 4.47
CA ILE A 34 20.88 8.91 4.67
C ILE A 34 20.46 9.07 6.13
N LYS A 35 21.37 8.77 7.07
CA LYS A 35 21.11 8.96 8.51
C LYS A 35 20.82 10.43 8.81
N ASP A 36 21.64 11.34 8.33
CA ASP A 36 21.52 12.75 8.67
C ASP A 36 20.22 13.34 8.11
N ALA A 37 19.83 12.96 6.88
CA ALA A 37 18.53 13.34 6.31
C ALA A 37 17.33 12.76 7.07
N VAL A 38 17.42 11.50 7.52
CA VAL A 38 16.38 10.86 8.34
C VAL A 38 16.29 11.51 9.73
N GLU A 39 17.42 11.90 10.32
CA GLU A 39 17.47 12.62 11.59
C GLU A 39 16.95 14.04 11.49
N GLU A 40 17.18 14.72 10.38
CA GLU A 40 16.61 16.03 10.09
C GLU A 40 15.08 15.96 9.95
N ALA A 41 14.55 14.93 9.28
CA ALA A 41 13.12 14.76 9.07
C ALA A 41 12.35 14.27 10.32
N LEU A 42 12.96 13.41 11.16
CA LEU A 42 12.26 12.67 12.24
C LEU A 42 12.88 12.82 13.64
N GLY A 43 13.97 13.58 13.76
CA GLY A 43 14.79 13.68 14.97
C GLY A 43 15.73 12.47 15.19
N PRO A 44 16.43 12.41 16.34
CA PRO A 44 17.53 11.46 16.60
C PRO A 44 17.17 10.00 16.32
N THR A 45 17.84 9.33 15.38
CA THR A 45 17.45 8.00 14.91
C THR A 45 18.63 7.04 14.99
N PRO A 46 18.49 5.86 15.65
CA PRO A 46 19.60 4.92 15.77
C PRO A 46 20.14 4.50 14.40
N ALA A 47 21.43 4.78 14.17
CA ALA A 47 22.14 4.41 12.94
C ALA A 47 22.09 2.89 12.67
N SER A 48 21.94 2.08 13.72
CA SER A 48 21.75 0.62 13.63
C SER A 48 20.44 0.25 12.94
N SER A 49 19.35 0.96 13.20
CA SER A 49 18.03 0.70 12.60
C SER A 49 18.03 1.00 11.10
N ILE A 50 18.64 2.12 10.70
CA ILE A 50 18.77 2.53 9.30
C ILE A 50 19.63 1.50 8.54
N ARG A 51 20.79 1.15 9.09
CA ARG A 51 21.68 0.13 8.49
C ARG A 51 21.01 -1.24 8.37
N SER A 52 20.31 -1.67 9.42
CA SER A 52 19.60 -2.94 9.43
C SER A 52 18.50 -2.94 8.36
N TYR A 53 17.72 -1.87 8.28
CA TYR A 53 16.64 -1.72 7.31
C TYR A 53 17.14 -1.74 5.87
N LEU A 54 18.17 -0.95 5.55
CA LEU A 54 18.78 -0.92 4.22
C LEU A 54 19.30 -2.31 3.82
N ARG A 55 19.97 -3.01 4.76
CA ARG A 55 20.52 -4.35 4.50
C ARG A 55 19.44 -5.41 4.27
N LEU A 56 18.41 -5.43 5.12
CA LEU A 56 17.32 -6.43 5.06
C LEU A 56 16.48 -6.31 3.78
N ASN A 57 16.38 -5.11 3.21
CA ASN A 57 15.58 -4.83 2.03
C ASN A 57 16.44 -4.66 0.75
N THR A 58 17.69 -5.13 0.77
CA THR A 58 18.54 -5.26 -0.42
C THR A 58 18.57 -6.74 -0.84
N PRO A 59 18.31 -7.11 -2.12
CA PRO A 59 18.21 -6.26 -3.30
C PRO A 59 16.77 -5.83 -3.69
N SER A 60 15.77 -6.21 -2.90
CA SER A 60 14.36 -6.11 -3.31
C SER A 60 13.82 -4.67 -3.41
N VAL A 61 14.17 -3.81 -2.46
CA VAL A 61 13.77 -2.40 -2.40
C VAL A 61 14.95 -1.49 -2.71
N PHE A 62 16.14 -1.86 -2.22
CA PHE A 62 17.37 -1.11 -2.41
C PHE A 62 18.38 -1.90 -3.23
N ARG A 63 19.20 -1.21 -4.01
CA ARG A 63 20.43 -1.75 -4.61
C ARG A 63 21.63 -1.12 -3.91
N ARG A 64 22.68 -1.91 -3.72
CA ARG A 64 23.95 -1.42 -3.20
C ARG A 64 24.81 -0.97 -4.38
N THR A 65 25.12 0.32 -4.46
CA THR A 65 25.89 0.90 -5.57
C THR A 65 27.39 0.90 -5.29
N ASP A 66 27.77 0.98 -4.01
CA ASP A 66 29.16 0.90 -3.57
C ASP A 66 29.23 0.50 -2.07
N ARG A 67 30.43 0.47 -1.48
CA ARG A 67 30.64 0.21 -0.05
C ARG A 67 29.95 1.29 0.80
N GLY A 68 28.82 0.91 1.38
CA GLY A 68 28.04 1.79 2.25
C GLY A 68 27.18 2.81 1.48
N ARG A 69 26.98 2.63 0.18
CA ARG A 69 26.05 3.41 -0.63
C ARG A 69 24.84 2.58 -1.07
N TYR A 70 23.66 3.16 -0.93
CA TYR A 70 22.39 2.52 -1.28
C TYR A 70 21.60 3.45 -2.21
N ALA A 71 20.98 2.87 -3.23
CA ALA A 71 20.00 3.51 -4.09
C ALA A 71 18.70 2.71 -4.07
N LEU A 72 17.58 3.31 -4.47
CA LEU A 72 16.38 2.54 -4.78
C LEU A 72 16.66 1.57 -5.95
N ALA A 73 16.16 0.35 -5.84
CA ALA A 73 16.20 -0.62 -6.93
C ALA A 73 15.31 -0.16 -8.10
N GLU A 74 15.70 -0.44 -9.35
CA GLU A 74 14.91 -0.12 -10.55
C GLU A 74 13.47 -0.63 -10.43
N THR A 75 13.32 -1.88 -9.97
CA THR A 75 12.02 -2.53 -9.73
C THR A 75 11.21 -1.86 -8.61
N ALA A 76 11.87 -1.27 -7.62
CA ALA A 76 11.20 -0.53 -6.56
C ALA A 76 10.76 0.85 -7.06
N ARG A 77 11.57 1.53 -7.90
CA ARG A 77 11.16 2.76 -8.58
C ARG A 77 10.00 2.55 -9.51
N ILE A 78 10.03 1.50 -10.34
CA ILE A 78 8.93 1.19 -11.25
C ILE A 78 7.66 0.90 -10.44
N ARG A 79 7.73 0.12 -9.35
CA ARG A 79 6.57 -0.13 -8.47
C ARG A 79 6.08 1.13 -7.77
N GLU A 80 6.97 2.00 -7.29
CA GLU A 80 6.60 3.27 -6.64
C GLU A 80 6.17 4.36 -7.63
N GLU A 81 6.62 4.33 -8.88
CA GLU A 81 6.16 5.19 -9.96
C GLU A 81 4.82 4.68 -10.50
N GLU A 82 4.62 3.38 -10.67
CA GLU A 82 3.30 2.80 -10.99
C GLU A 82 2.30 3.02 -9.85
N GLN A 83 2.75 2.95 -8.59
CA GLN A 83 1.90 3.18 -7.41
C GLN A 83 1.80 4.66 -7.03
N GLY A 84 2.72 5.52 -7.45
CA GLY A 84 2.87 6.91 -6.99
C GLY A 84 2.88 7.97 -8.10
N ALA A 85 2.84 7.61 -9.38
CA ALA A 85 2.62 8.54 -10.49
C ALA A 85 1.14 8.92 -10.60
N LEU A 86 0.70 9.72 -9.63
CA LEU A 86 -0.39 10.66 -9.79
C LEU A 86 0.08 11.98 -9.21
N PRO A 87 0.74 12.83 -10.01
CA PRO A 87 0.97 14.19 -9.59
C PRO A 87 -0.38 14.86 -9.45
N LEU A 88 -0.74 15.25 -8.22
CA LEU A 88 -1.76 16.27 -7.95
C LEU A 88 -1.47 17.58 -8.74
N ALA A 89 -0.25 17.75 -9.24
CA ALA A 89 0.20 18.83 -10.12
C ALA A 89 -0.27 18.71 -11.60
N ALA A 90 -0.86 17.58 -12.03
CA ALA A 90 -1.32 17.43 -13.42
C ALA A 90 -2.67 18.12 -13.72
N LEU A 91 -3.28 18.80 -12.75
CA LEU A 91 -4.48 19.61 -12.96
C LEU A 91 -4.22 20.94 -13.70
N ALA A 92 -2.96 21.26 -14.03
CA ALA A 92 -2.64 22.54 -14.64
C ALA A 92 -2.36 22.53 -16.14
N ASN A 93 -1.89 21.44 -16.78
CA ASN A 93 -1.58 21.50 -18.22
C ASN A 93 -1.55 20.12 -18.91
N GLY A 94 -2.35 20.00 -19.97
CA GLY A 94 -2.12 19.05 -21.07
C GLY A 94 -2.89 17.74 -21.02
N HIS A 95 -4.02 17.69 -21.74
CA HIS A 95 -4.63 16.56 -22.43
C HIS A 95 -3.98 15.16 -22.29
N ARG A 96 -3.91 14.59 -21.09
CA ARG A 96 -3.71 13.14 -20.94
C ARG A 96 -5.02 12.48 -21.32
N ARG A 97 -4.97 11.62 -22.34
CA ARG A 97 -6.11 10.81 -22.75
C ARG A 97 -6.52 9.96 -21.55
N ALA A 98 -7.74 10.15 -21.04
CA ALA A 98 -8.23 9.39 -19.89
C ALA A 98 -8.08 7.88 -20.18
N PRO A 99 -7.63 7.07 -19.20
CA PRO A 99 -7.49 5.64 -19.38
C PRO A 99 -8.84 5.03 -19.79
N ARG A 100 -8.81 4.15 -20.80
CA ARG A 100 -9.98 3.39 -21.23
C ARG A 100 -9.93 2.03 -20.55
N PHE A 101 -10.99 1.70 -19.82
CA PHE A 101 -11.17 0.42 -19.16
C PHE A 101 -12.05 -0.51 -20.00
N ALA A 102 -11.77 -1.81 -19.96
CA ALA A 102 -12.69 -2.78 -20.53
C ALA A 102 -13.97 -2.80 -19.69
N THR A 103 -15.13 -2.80 -20.36
CA THR A 103 -16.43 -2.80 -19.69
C THR A 103 -17.35 -3.87 -20.27
N ALA A 104 -18.17 -4.47 -19.42
CA ALA A 104 -19.22 -5.40 -19.80
C ALA A 104 -20.52 -5.03 -19.07
N ARG A 105 -21.67 -5.22 -19.71
CA ARG A 105 -22.98 -5.01 -19.09
C ARG A 105 -23.56 -6.33 -18.60
N LEU A 106 -24.11 -6.32 -17.39
CA LEU A 106 -24.84 -7.43 -16.79
C LEU A 106 -26.15 -6.90 -16.22
N GLY A 107 -27.24 -6.99 -17.00
CA GLY A 107 -28.52 -6.36 -16.64
C GLY A 107 -28.37 -4.85 -16.46
N HIS A 108 -28.67 -4.36 -15.26
CA HIS A 108 -28.49 -2.95 -14.88
C HIS A 108 -27.08 -2.63 -14.34
N ALA A 109 -26.21 -3.62 -14.21
CA ALA A 109 -24.84 -3.43 -13.72
C ALA A 109 -23.85 -3.23 -14.88
N THR A 110 -22.80 -2.45 -14.61
CA THR A 110 -21.63 -2.33 -15.48
C THR A 110 -20.43 -2.90 -14.74
N LEU A 111 -19.81 -3.92 -15.32
CA LEU A 111 -18.54 -4.46 -14.87
C LEU A 111 -17.42 -3.66 -15.53
N VAL A 112 -16.41 -3.31 -14.74
CA VAL A 112 -15.24 -2.58 -15.21
C VAL A 112 -14.00 -3.33 -14.76
N GLU A 113 -13.16 -3.71 -15.71
CA GLU A 113 -11.84 -4.29 -15.43
C GLU A 113 -10.83 -3.16 -15.35
N ALA A 114 -10.44 -2.79 -14.13
CA ALA A 114 -9.56 -1.67 -13.86
C ALA A 114 -8.87 -1.80 -12.50
N ASP A 115 -7.72 -1.12 -12.36
CA ASP A 115 -7.26 -0.71 -11.04
C ASP A 115 -8.26 0.30 -10.44
N CYS A 116 -8.61 0.12 -9.17
CA CYS A 116 -9.68 0.90 -8.56
C CYS A 116 -9.30 2.36 -8.34
N PHE A 117 -8.02 2.69 -8.09
CA PHE A 117 -7.57 4.07 -7.97
C PHE A 117 -7.67 4.78 -9.32
N ALA A 118 -7.12 4.15 -10.36
CA ALA A 118 -7.21 4.68 -11.72
C ALA A 118 -8.68 4.89 -12.16
N TRP A 119 -9.57 3.98 -11.77
CA TRP A 119 -11.00 4.14 -12.06
C TRP A 119 -11.61 5.32 -11.31
N LEU A 120 -11.35 5.45 -10.00
CA LEU A 120 -11.87 6.53 -9.14
C LEU A 120 -11.41 7.92 -9.61
N GLU A 121 -10.21 8.05 -10.16
CA GLU A 121 -9.71 9.31 -10.73
C GLU A 121 -10.52 9.80 -11.92
N THR A 122 -11.03 8.87 -12.73
CA THR A 122 -11.83 9.21 -13.92
C THR A 122 -13.28 9.54 -13.59
N ARG A 123 -13.74 9.30 -12.34
CA ARG A 123 -15.13 9.56 -11.96
C ARG A 123 -15.39 11.03 -11.75
N GLU A 124 -16.62 11.47 -11.99
CA GLU A 124 -17.04 12.83 -11.64
C GLU A 124 -17.09 13.00 -10.13
N ALA A 125 -16.88 14.22 -9.66
CA ALA A 125 -17.05 14.52 -8.23
C ALA A 125 -18.53 14.36 -7.85
N GLU A 126 -18.79 13.98 -6.60
CA GLU A 126 -20.16 13.87 -6.05
C GLU A 126 -21.12 13.06 -6.96
N SER A 127 -20.65 11.91 -7.45
CA SER A 127 -21.39 11.07 -8.41
C SER A 127 -21.77 9.69 -7.87
N ILE A 128 -21.26 9.30 -6.70
CA ILE A 128 -21.47 7.99 -6.08
C ILE A 128 -22.23 8.15 -4.76
N GLN A 129 -23.38 7.48 -4.67
CA GLN A 129 -24.27 7.49 -3.51
C GLN A 129 -23.90 6.46 -2.44
N ALA A 130 -23.30 5.33 -2.86
CA ALA A 130 -22.87 4.30 -1.96
C ALA A 130 -21.71 3.48 -2.51
N ILE A 131 -20.86 2.99 -1.61
CA ILE A 131 -19.80 2.04 -1.93
C ILE A 131 -19.97 0.82 -1.04
N VAL A 132 -19.89 -0.37 -1.64
CA VAL A 132 -19.78 -1.64 -0.92
C VAL A 132 -18.50 -2.32 -1.39
N THR A 133 -17.62 -2.66 -0.47
CA THR A 133 -16.33 -3.30 -0.79
C THR A 133 -16.01 -4.43 0.17
N ASP A 134 -15.48 -5.53 -0.37
CA ASP A 134 -14.88 -6.64 0.36
C ASP A 134 -13.38 -6.72 -0.01
N PRO A 135 -12.56 -5.85 0.59
CA PRO A 135 -11.19 -5.64 0.15
C PRO A 135 -10.25 -6.77 0.61
N PRO A 136 -9.13 -6.99 -0.10
CA PRO A 136 -8.14 -7.96 0.31
C PRO A 136 -7.46 -7.54 1.62
N TYR A 137 -7.62 -8.35 2.66
CA TYR A 137 -7.00 -8.10 3.99
C TYR A 137 -5.59 -8.65 4.16
N GLY A 138 -5.12 -9.45 3.19
CA GLY A 138 -3.86 -10.18 3.27
C GLY A 138 -2.87 -9.77 2.19
N LEU A 139 -2.07 -8.73 2.42
CA LEU A 139 -1.05 -8.30 1.46
C LEU A 139 -0.05 -9.43 1.14
N VAL A 140 0.22 -10.31 2.11
CA VAL A 140 1.07 -11.48 1.93
C VAL A 140 0.38 -12.52 1.06
N GLU A 141 -0.89 -12.82 1.32
CA GLU A 141 -1.68 -13.82 0.62
C GLU A 141 -1.99 -13.43 -0.83
N TYR A 142 -2.13 -12.13 -1.12
CA TYR A 142 -2.30 -11.62 -2.48
C TYR A 142 -0.98 -11.25 -3.18
N SER A 143 0.17 -11.50 -2.54
CA SER A 143 1.46 -11.36 -3.22
C SER A 143 1.59 -12.37 -4.37
N ASP A 144 2.30 -11.98 -5.43
CA ASP A 144 2.55 -12.86 -6.59
C ASP A 144 3.11 -14.23 -6.18
N HIS A 145 3.93 -14.24 -5.13
CA HIS A 145 4.54 -15.43 -4.57
C HIS A 145 3.52 -16.37 -3.90
N GLU A 146 2.63 -15.86 -3.05
CA GLU A 146 1.61 -16.70 -2.40
C GLU A 146 0.49 -17.11 -3.37
N GLN A 147 0.17 -16.25 -4.35
CA GLN A 147 -0.73 -16.57 -5.46
C GLN A 147 -0.15 -17.66 -6.37
N ALA A 148 1.16 -17.66 -6.63
CA ALA A 148 1.82 -18.73 -7.37
C ALA A 148 1.75 -20.06 -6.61
N LYS A 149 1.93 -20.05 -5.28
CA LYS A 149 1.76 -21.25 -4.44
C LYS A 149 0.32 -21.76 -4.42
N LEU A 150 -0.67 -20.85 -4.38
CA LEU A 150 -2.09 -21.20 -4.48
C LEU A 150 -2.39 -21.91 -5.80
N ARG A 151 -1.96 -21.32 -6.92
CA ARG A 151 -2.16 -21.89 -8.27
C ARG A 151 -1.43 -23.23 -8.44
N ALA A 152 -0.27 -23.40 -7.81
CA ALA A 152 0.47 -24.66 -7.80
C ALA A 152 -0.12 -25.73 -6.87
N GLY A 153 -1.09 -25.38 -6.02
CA GLY A 153 -1.69 -26.28 -5.03
C GLY A 153 -0.72 -26.80 -3.97
N LYS A 154 0.45 -26.16 -3.81
CA LYS A 154 1.53 -26.62 -2.92
C LYS A 154 2.02 -25.49 -2.03
N GLY A 155 1.74 -25.62 -0.73
CA GLY A 155 2.20 -24.71 0.31
C GLY A 155 1.49 -23.36 0.32
N GLY A 156 2.07 -22.41 1.06
CA GLY A 156 1.56 -21.05 1.22
C GLY A 156 0.68 -20.85 2.45
N VAL A 157 0.22 -19.62 2.66
CA VAL A 157 -0.57 -19.21 3.85
C VAL A 157 -2.04 -19.64 3.78
N TRP A 158 -2.38 -20.54 2.87
CA TRP A 158 -3.74 -20.96 2.57
C TRP A 158 -4.22 -22.07 3.51
N ARG A 159 -5.49 -22.01 3.91
CA ARG A 159 -6.19 -23.06 4.67
C ARG A 159 -6.66 -24.13 3.68
N ILE A 160 -6.58 -25.38 4.10
CA ILE A 160 -7.17 -26.50 3.35
C ILE A 160 -8.67 -26.20 3.20
N PRO A 161 -9.21 -26.22 1.97
CA PRO A 161 -10.60 -25.88 1.76
C PRO A 161 -11.48 -26.91 2.47
N PRO A 162 -12.42 -26.47 3.33
CA PRO A 162 -13.32 -27.41 3.99
C PRO A 162 -14.22 -28.05 2.93
N SER A 163 -14.27 -29.38 2.91
CA SER A 163 -15.24 -30.14 2.12
C SER A 163 -16.55 -30.21 2.90
N PHE A 164 -17.45 -29.26 2.64
CA PHE A 164 -18.86 -29.43 2.98
C PHE A 164 -19.62 -29.45 1.65
N ASP A 165 -20.72 -30.21 1.57
CA ASP A 165 -21.67 -30.27 0.44
C ASP A 165 -21.21 -30.77 -0.95
N GLY A 166 -19.95 -31.20 -1.13
CA GLY A 166 -19.49 -31.76 -2.41
C GLY A 166 -18.98 -30.71 -3.42
N HIS A 167 -18.97 -29.43 -3.06
CA HIS A 167 -18.27 -28.38 -3.82
C HIS A 167 -16.87 -28.11 -3.25
N THR A 168 -15.85 -28.24 -4.09
CA THR A 168 -14.47 -27.86 -3.73
C THR A 168 -14.36 -26.33 -3.68
N ARG A 169 -14.42 -25.75 -2.49
CA ARG A 169 -14.21 -24.31 -2.29
C ARG A 169 -12.74 -23.94 -2.46
N SER A 170 -12.46 -22.69 -2.80
CA SER A 170 -11.08 -22.19 -2.85
C SER A 170 -10.45 -22.13 -1.45
N PRO A 171 -9.14 -22.41 -1.31
CA PRO A 171 -8.40 -22.25 -0.05
C PRO A 171 -8.54 -20.84 0.55
N LEU A 172 -8.84 -20.74 1.85
CA LEU A 172 -9.01 -19.44 2.53
C LEU A 172 -7.67 -18.93 3.08
N PRO A 173 -7.35 -17.64 3.01
CA PRO A 173 -6.11 -17.10 3.57
C PRO A 173 -6.05 -17.20 5.11
N ARG A 174 -4.86 -17.41 5.68
CA ARG A 174 -4.61 -17.35 7.13
C ARG A 174 -4.28 -15.91 7.53
N PHE A 175 -5.31 -15.17 7.89
CA PHE A 175 -5.23 -13.81 8.41
C PHE A 175 -4.47 -13.62 9.75
N THR A 176 -3.79 -14.66 10.27
CA THR A 176 -3.11 -14.67 11.58
C THR A 176 -1.60 -14.48 11.49
N VAL A 177 -1.04 -14.23 10.30
CA VAL A 177 0.43 -14.18 10.08
C VAL A 177 0.91 -12.77 9.66
N LEU A 178 0.09 -11.74 9.89
CA LEU A 178 0.44 -10.38 9.49
C LEU A 178 1.53 -9.80 10.40
N SER A 179 2.64 -9.39 9.79
CA SER A 179 3.68 -8.65 10.48
C SER A 179 3.23 -7.20 10.75
N PRO A 180 3.87 -6.48 11.68
CA PRO A 180 3.62 -5.04 11.84
C PRO A 180 3.80 -4.24 10.55
N ALA A 181 4.69 -4.66 9.65
CA ALA A 181 4.88 -4.01 8.36
C ALA A 181 3.67 -4.21 7.43
N ASP A 182 3.08 -5.40 7.44
CA ASP A 182 1.88 -5.71 6.66
C ASP A 182 0.67 -4.92 7.16
N ILE A 183 0.53 -4.79 8.49
CA ILE A 183 -0.52 -3.98 9.10
C ILE A 183 -0.39 -2.50 8.69
N ASN A 184 0.82 -1.94 8.73
CA ASN A 184 1.06 -0.55 8.31
C ASN A 184 0.79 -0.34 6.81
N ALA A 185 1.17 -1.30 5.97
CA ALA A 185 0.90 -1.24 4.54
C ALA A 185 -0.61 -1.31 4.24
N LEU A 186 -1.35 -2.11 5.01
CA LEU A 186 -2.81 -2.18 4.95
C LEU A 186 -3.45 -0.85 5.36
N GLU A 187 -3.00 -0.26 6.47
CA GLU A 187 -3.45 1.07 6.92
C GLU A 187 -3.21 2.13 5.83
N PHE A 188 -2.01 2.16 5.24
CA PHE A 188 -1.67 3.10 4.17
C PHE A 188 -2.56 2.92 2.94
N PHE A 189 -2.79 1.68 2.51
CA PHE A 189 -3.68 1.38 1.38
C PHE A 189 -5.09 1.93 1.61
N PHE A 190 -5.69 1.64 2.77
CA PHE A 190 -7.05 2.10 3.08
C PHE A 190 -7.12 3.61 3.27
N HIS A 191 -6.09 4.23 3.84
CA HIS A 191 -6.05 5.68 3.97
C HIS A 191 -6.01 6.37 2.61
N ARG A 192 -5.16 5.86 1.69
CA ARG A 192 -5.12 6.33 0.30
C ARG A 192 -6.47 6.13 -0.39
N TRP A 193 -7.09 4.96 -0.22
CA TRP A 193 -8.39 4.64 -0.79
C TRP A 193 -9.50 5.56 -0.26
N ALA A 194 -9.54 5.79 1.05
CA ALA A 194 -10.48 6.71 1.67
C ALA A 194 -10.37 8.12 1.07
N ARG A 195 -9.14 8.64 0.91
CA ARG A 195 -8.92 9.93 0.25
C ARG A 195 -9.39 9.96 -1.20
N ALA A 196 -9.20 8.86 -1.95
CA ALA A 196 -9.62 8.77 -3.34
C ALA A 196 -11.15 8.79 -3.49
N ILE A 197 -11.88 8.11 -2.59
CA ILE A 197 -13.35 8.06 -2.66
C ILE A 197 -14.02 9.35 -2.20
N LEU A 198 -13.41 10.14 -1.30
CA LEU A 198 -14.03 11.37 -0.78
C LEU A 198 -14.51 12.34 -1.86
N ARG A 199 -13.75 12.49 -2.94
CA ARG A 199 -14.11 13.39 -4.05
C ARG A 199 -15.37 12.93 -4.80
N VAL A 200 -15.55 11.62 -4.95
CA VAL A 200 -16.58 11.04 -5.82
C VAL A 200 -17.88 10.75 -5.06
N LEU A 201 -17.83 10.73 -3.72
CA LEU A 201 -19.01 10.54 -2.88
C LEU A 201 -19.87 11.80 -2.82
N VAL A 202 -21.19 11.64 -2.88
CA VAL A 202 -22.14 12.73 -2.59
C VAL A 202 -22.19 13.03 -1.09
N PRO A 203 -22.59 14.24 -0.68
CA PRO A 203 -22.97 14.51 0.72
C PRO A 203 -24.03 13.51 1.21
N GLY A 204 -23.75 12.83 2.33
CA GLY A 204 -24.63 11.81 2.90
C GLY A 204 -24.49 10.39 2.30
N ALA A 205 -23.48 10.17 1.44
CA ALA A 205 -23.20 8.85 0.91
C ALA A 205 -22.83 7.82 2.00
N ASN A 206 -23.12 6.54 1.73
CA ASN A 206 -22.83 5.44 2.65
C ASN A 206 -21.68 4.56 2.12
N VAL A 207 -20.71 4.25 2.98
CA VAL A 207 -19.59 3.37 2.64
C VAL A 207 -19.62 2.15 3.55
N LEU A 208 -19.80 0.97 2.96
CA LEU A 208 -19.82 -0.31 3.64
C LEU A 208 -18.56 -1.10 3.28
N ILE A 209 -17.78 -1.48 4.28
CA ILE A 209 -16.52 -2.20 4.12
C ILE A 209 -16.63 -3.51 4.89
N ALA A 210 -16.73 -4.64 4.19
CA ALA A 210 -16.72 -5.95 4.82
C ALA A 210 -15.34 -6.17 5.43
N SER A 211 -15.23 -6.47 6.73
CA SER A 211 -13.94 -6.62 7.44
C SER A 211 -13.92 -7.82 8.38
N ASN A 212 -12.74 -8.14 8.89
CA ASN A 212 -12.56 -9.20 9.89
C ASN A 212 -12.22 -8.58 11.26
N PRO A 213 -12.59 -9.24 12.39
CA PRO A 213 -12.37 -8.69 13.72
C PRO A 213 -10.90 -8.37 14.08
N LEU A 214 -9.93 -9.00 13.41
CA LEU A 214 -8.49 -8.77 13.68
C LEU A 214 -7.99 -7.47 13.04
N LEU A 215 -8.61 -7.02 11.95
CA LEU A 215 -8.16 -5.87 11.16
C LEU A 215 -9.17 -4.72 11.10
N SER A 216 -10.39 -4.92 11.60
CA SER A 216 -11.44 -3.90 11.58
C SER A 216 -10.99 -2.57 12.18
N TYR A 217 -10.19 -2.59 13.26
CA TYR A 217 -9.68 -1.37 13.88
C TYR A 217 -8.67 -0.61 12.99
N VAL A 218 -7.84 -1.32 12.21
CA VAL A 218 -6.86 -0.74 11.29
C VAL A 218 -7.58 -0.06 10.12
N VAL A 219 -8.54 -0.77 9.54
CA VAL A 219 -9.33 -0.31 8.40
C VAL A 219 -10.18 0.88 8.79
N ALA A 220 -10.91 0.77 9.91
CA ALA A 220 -11.72 1.87 10.43
C ALA A 220 -10.85 3.10 10.72
N GLY A 221 -9.72 2.93 11.41
CA GLY A 221 -8.80 4.01 11.72
C GLY A 221 -8.20 4.69 10.49
N ALA A 222 -7.95 3.93 9.41
CA ALA A 222 -7.44 4.47 8.15
C ALA A 222 -8.49 5.28 7.38
N VAL A 223 -9.76 4.85 7.43
CA VAL A 223 -10.87 5.43 6.65
C VAL A 223 -11.46 6.69 7.28
N VAL A 224 -11.47 6.80 8.61
CA VAL A 224 -12.08 7.93 9.33
C VAL A 224 -11.13 9.08 9.64
N ARG A 225 -9.85 8.96 9.26
CA ARG A 225 -8.79 9.95 9.54
C ARG A 225 -8.72 11.02 8.45
#